data_AF-A0A966KEU9-F1
#
_entry.id   AF-A0A966KEU9-F1
#
_cell.length_a   1.000
_cell.length_b   1.000
_cell.length_c   1.000
_cell.angle_alpha   90.00
_cell.angle_beta   90.00
_cell.angle_gamma   90.00
#
_symmetry.space_group_name_H-M   'P 1'
#
loop_
_entity.id
_entity.type
_entity.pdbx_description
1 polymer ?
#
loop_
_entity_poly.entity_id
_entity_poly.type
_entity_poly.pdbx_seq_one_letter_code
_entity_poly.pdbx_strand_id
1 'polypeptide(L)'
;ILKESVWSRGREAIKEELDKYAKEYKAMFERQAPKADQPKTMLPTDPKNIWMEGIGLIGLGANAKAASIAGDLVVQNARVRAIGEDAGGFRPISEKDLFDCEYWSLEQAKLGKGAPPKFQGKIVMITGGSGTIGFAIAKAFSKLGAQTILVDKDEIALKESVAKLGVGHKYFPIDVTHSDAANQAMLAAINNFGGLDILISNAGAAHAGPMLGISNEELRNAFQSLSIWQETY
;
A
#
# COMPACT_ATOMS: atom_id res chain seq x y z
N ILE A 1 9.77 10.17 -14.26
CA ILE A 1 10.88 10.14 -13.27
C ILE A 1 10.55 11.20 -12.24
N LEU A 2 10.53 10.84 -10.97
CA LEU A 2 10.40 11.75 -9.85
C LEU A 2 11.81 12.09 -9.36
N LYS A 3 12.28 13.29 -9.69
CA LYS A 3 13.65 13.73 -9.38
C LYS A 3 13.86 13.98 -7.89
N GLU A 4 15.10 13.85 -7.43
CA GLU A 4 15.48 14.14 -6.04
C GLU A 4 15.18 15.58 -5.66
N SER A 5 15.43 16.52 -6.56
CA SER A 5 15.07 17.94 -6.38
C SER A 5 13.58 18.20 -6.20
N VAL A 6 12.72 17.23 -6.53
CA VAL A 6 11.28 17.29 -6.30
C VAL A 6 10.93 16.57 -5.00
N TRP A 7 11.27 15.29 -4.85
CA TRP A 7 10.78 14.51 -3.72
C TRP A 7 11.41 14.89 -2.38
N SER A 8 12.63 15.43 -2.37
CA SER A 8 13.28 15.95 -1.16
C SER A 8 12.56 17.16 -0.56
N ARG A 9 11.74 17.86 -1.36
CA ARG A 9 10.90 18.99 -0.90
C ARG A 9 9.62 18.54 -0.19
N GLY A 10 9.38 17.22 -0.10
CA GLY A 10 8.27 16.64 0.64
C GLY A 10 6.99 16.43 -0.18
N ARG A 11 5.91 16.11 0.53
CA ARG A 11 4.67 15.55 -0.03
C ARG A 11 3.99 16.46 -1.06
N GLU A 12 3.92 17.77 -0.81
CA GLU A 12 3.22 18.69 -1.72
C GLU A 12 3.95 18.80 -3.07
N ALA A 13 5.29 18.85 -3.07
CA ALA A 13 6.06 18.85 -4.32
C ALA A 13 5.88 17.55 -5.13
N ILE A 14 5.79 16.41 -4.44
CA ILE A 14 5.48 15.12 -5.09
C ILE A 14 4.08 15.18 -5.71
N LYS A 15 3.09 15.70 -4.97
CA LYS A 15 1.71 15.82 -5.42
C LYS A 15 1.59 16.72 -6.66
N GLU A 16 2.29 17.85 -6.69
CA GLU A 16 2.34 18.73 -7.86
C GLU A 16 2.83 18.01 -9.12
N GLU A 17 3.88 17.18 -8.99
CA GLU A 17 4.42 16.40 -10.12
C GLU A 17 3.46 15.30 -10.57
N LEU A 18 2.75 14.66 -9.63
CA LEU A 18 1.70 13.69 -9.95
C LEU A 18 0.49 14.35 -10.64
N ASP A 19 0.08 15.53 -10.18
CA ASP A 19 -1.00 16.30 -10.81
C ASP A 19 -0.62 16.75 -12.22
N LYS A 20 0.64 17.10 -12.44
CA LYS A 20 1.17 17.41 -13.77
C LYS A 20 1.12 16.19 -14.69
N TYR A 21 1.59 15.03 -14.22
CA TYR A 21 1.49 13.77 -14.96
C TYR A 21 0.03 13.46 -15.35
N ALA A 22 -0.90 13.60 -14.39
CA ALA A 22 -2.32 13.36 -14.63
C ALA A 22 -2.90 14.33 -15.69
N LYS A 23 -2.49 15.60 -15.69
CA LYS A 23 -2.88 16.58 -16.74
C LYS A 23 -2.36 16.19 -18.11
N GLU A 24 -1.09 15.79 -18.21
CA GLU A 24 -0.47 15.34 -19.46
C GLU A 24 -1.17 14.08 -20.01
N TYR A 25 -1.49 13.12 -19.13
CA TYR A 25 -2.23 11.92 -19.48
C TYR A 25 -3.63 12.23 -20.03
N LYS A 26 -4.37 13.13 -19.37
CA LYS A 26 -5.69 13.60 -19.83
C LYS A 26 -5.60 14.27 -21.20
N ALA A 27 -4.64 15.17 -21.38
CA ALA A 27 -4.44 15.85 -22.66
C ALA A 27 -4.11 14.87 -23.79
N MET A 28 -3.32 13.82 -23.52
CA MET A 28 -3.06 12.74 -24.47
C MET A 28 -4.34 11.98 -24.83
N PHE A 29 -5.14 11.60 -23.84
CA PHE A 29 -6.42 10.94 -24.08
C PHE A 29 -7.37 11.79 -24.92
N GLU A 30 -7.51 13.08 -24.61
CA GLU A 30 -8.36 14.01 -25.36
C GLU A 30 -7.90 14.19 -26.82
N ARG A 31 -6.60 14.13 -27.09
CA ARG A 31 -6.04 14.18 -28.46
C ARG A 31 -6.26 12.91 -29.27
N GLN A 32 -6.26 11.74 -28.62
CA GLN A 32 -6.23 10.43 -29.29
C GLN A 32 -7.57 9.70 -29.29
N ALA A 33 -8.36 9.80 -28.22
CA ALA A 33 -9.65 9.10 -28.12
C ALA A 33 -10.62 9.42 -29.27
N PRO A 34 -10.74 10.67 -29.78
CA PRO A 34 -11.60 10.96 -30.93
C PRO A 34 -11.14 10.32 -32.26
N LYS A 35 -9.89 9.87 -32.33
CA LYS A 35 -9.28 9.24 -33.52
C LYS A 35 -9.36 7.71 -33.47
N ALA A 36 -9.81 7.13 -32.36
CA ALA A 36 -9.88 5.69 -32.17
C ALA A 36 -11.11 5.10 -32.89
N ASP A 37 -10.96 3.87 -33.38
CA ASP A 37 -12.04 3.16 -34.11
C ASP A 37 -13.29 2.89 -33.26
N GLN A 38 -13.16 2.94 -31.93
CA GLN A 38 -14.22 2.68 -30.98
C GLN A 38 -14.13 3.66 -29.81
N PRO A 39 -15.28 4.02 -29.18
CA PRO A 39 -15.29 4.83 -27.97
C PRO A 39 -14.41 4.22 -26.89
N LYS A 40 -13.56 5.05 -26.28
CA LYS A 40 -12.67 4.65 -25.18
C LYS A 40 -13.14 5.30 -23.88
N THR A 41 -13.05 4.56 -22.78
CA THR A 41 -13.21 5.12 -21.42
C THR A 41 -11.84 5.48 -20.88
N MET A 42 -11.70 6.68 -20.30
CA MET A 42 -10.44 7.11 -19.69
C MET A 42 -10.08 6.22 -18.50
N LEU A 43 -8.85 5.74 -18.48
CA LEU A 43 -8.31 4.97 -17.35
C LEU A 43 -7.86 5.91 -16.22
N PRO A 44 -7.68 5.40 -14.98
CA PRO A 44 -7.13 6.20 -13.88
C PRO A 44 -5.80 6.82 -14.28
N THR A 45 -5.69 8.14 -14.07
CA THR A 45 -4.57 8.96 -14.56
C THR A 45 -3.34 8.91 -13.65
N ASP A 46 -3.41 8.16 -12.55
CA ASP A 46 -2.28 7.95 -11.66
C ASP A 46 -1.23 7.06 -12.34
N PRO A 47 0.07 7.38 -12.19
CA PRO A 47 1.12 6.56 -12.76
C PRO A 47 1.07 5.15 -12.15
N LYS A 48 1.31 4.12 -12.97
CA LYS A 48 1.43 2.73 -12.51
C LYS A 48 2.83 2.38 -11.99
N ASN A 49 3.81 3.20 -12.34
CA ASN A 49 5.17 3.07 -11.86
C ASN A 49 5.82 4.45 -11.75
N ILE A 50 6.73 4.57 -10.78
CA ILE A 50 7.52 5.78 -10.55
C ILE A 50 8.98 5.35 -10.45
N TRP A 51 9.83 5.92 -11.30
CA TRP A 51 11.26 5.97 -11.02
C TRP A 51 11.53 7.15 -10.10
N MET A 52 11.82 6.87 -8.84
CA MET A 52 12.22 7.84 -7.84
C MET A 52 13.75 7.88 -7.79
N GLU A 53 14.33 9.00 -8.22
CA GLU A 53 15.78 9.20 -8.30
C GLU A 53 16.42 9.02 -6.93
N GLY A 54 17.56 8.32 -6.86
CA GLY A 54 18.24 7.98 -5.60
C GLY A 54 17.61 6.86 -4.76
N ILE A 55 16.36 6.47 -5.05
CA ILE A 55 15.63 5.45 -4.28
C ILE A 55 15.43 4.17 -5.10
N GLY A 56 14.86 4.27 -6.31
CA GLY A 56 14.61 3.12 -7.17
C GLY A 56 13.28 3.19 -7.94
N LEU A 57 12.81 2.02 -8.39
CA LEU A 57 11.54 1.86 -9.11
C LEU A 57 10.44 1.43 -8.14
N ILE A 58 9.31 2.13 -8.18
CA ILE A 58 8.13 1.89 -7.36
C ILE A 58 7.00 1.45 -8.27
N GLY A 59 6.42 0.28 -8.00
CA GLY A 59 5.19 -0.19 -8.64
C GLY A 59 3.95 0.27 -7.87
N LEU A 60 2.93 0.74 -8.57
CA LEU A 60 1.68 1.25 -7.99
C LEU A 60 0.48 0.46 -8.52
N GLY A 61 -0.44 0.11 -7.63
CA GLY A 61 -1.61 -0.67 -8.00
C GLY A 61 -2.71 -0.64 -6.94
N ALA A 62 -3.89 -1.12 -7.33
CA ALA A 62 -5.07 -1.20 -6.47
C ALA A 62 -4.87 -2.07 -5.21
N ASN A 63 -3.91 -2.98 -5.25
CA ASN A 63 -3.53 -3.89 -4.17
C ASN A 63 -2.07 -4.32 -4.35
N ALA A 64 -1.51 -5.00 -3.34
CA ALA A 64 -0.12 -5.44 -3.32
C ALA A 64 0.26 -6.32 -4.54
N LYS A 65 -0.66 -7.19 -5.00
CA LYS A 65 -0.42 -8.03 -6.18
C LYS A 65 -0.29 -7.19 -7.46
N ALA A 66 -1.21 -6.25 -7.68
CA ALA A 66 -1.16 -5.35 -8.84
C ALA A 66 0.08 -4.45 -8.81
N ALA A 67 0.45 -3.92 -7.64
CA ALA A 67 1.66 -3.12 -7.46
C ALA A 67 2.93 -3.93 -7.77
N SER A 68 3.00 -5.18 -7.30
CA SER A 68 4.12 -6.09 -7.59
C SER A 68 4.27 -6.36 -9.08
N ILE A 69 3.16 -6.70 -9.77
CA ILE A 69 3.15 -6.90 -11.23
C ILE A 69 3.64 -5.64 -11.97
N ALA A 70 3.16 -4.45 -11.57
CA ALA A 70 3.61 -3.20 -12.16
C ALA A 70 5.12 -2.94 -11.92
N GLY A 71 5.62 -3.33 -10.74
CA GLY A 71 7.03 -3.30 -10.38
C GLY A 71 7.89 -4.20 -11.29
N ASP A 72 7.49 -5.45 -11.47
CA ASP A 72 8.19 -6.41 -12.32
C ASP A 72 8.26 -5.92 -13.77
N LEU A 73 7.14 -5.41 -14.30
CA LEU A 73 7.07 -4.87 -15.66
C LEU A 73 8.00 -3.67 -15.84
N VAL A 74 8.09 -2.75 -14.86
CA VAL A 74 8.97 -1.59 -14.98
C VAL A 74 10.44 -1.98 -14.87
N VAL A 75 10.80 -2.97 -14.05
CA VAL A 75 12.17 -3.49 -13.97
C VAL A 75 12.57 -4.15 -15.29
N GLN A 76 11.70 -4.96 -15.89
CA GLN A 76 11.96 -5.55 -17.20
C GLN A 76 12.11 -4.47 -18.28
N ASN A 77 11.21 -3.49 -18.32
CA ASN A 77 11.28 -2.38 -19.27
C ASN A 77 12.55 -1.56 -19.12
N ALA A 78 12.99 -1.30 -17.88
CA ALA A 78 14.24 -0.59 -17.63
C ALA A 78 15.46 -1.32 -18.19
N ARG A 79 15.51 -2.66 -18.06
CA ARG A 79 16.59 -3.48 -18.64
C ARG A 79 16.60 -3.42 -20.16
N VAL A 80 15.43 -3.56 -20.79
CA VAL A 80 15.30 -3.48 -22.25
C VAL A 80 15.73 -2.11 -22.77
N ARG A 81 15.34 -1.03 -22.08
CA ARG A 81 15.76 0.33 -22.42
C ARG A 81 17.26 0.51 -22.30
N ALA A 82 17.88 0.03 -21.22
CA ALA A 82 19.32 0.11 -21.04
C ALA A 82 20.09 -0.59 -22.18
N ILE A 83 19.69 -1.82 -22.53
CA ILE A 83 20.29 -2.55 -23.66
C ILE A 83 20.05 -1.80 -24.99
N GLY A 84 18.87 -1.21 -25.18
CA GLY A 84 18.56 -0.41 -26.37
C GLY A 84 19.44 0.84 -26.49
N GLU A 85 19.68 1.54 -25.37
CA GLU A 85 20.62 2.66 -25.32
C GLU A 85 22.04 2.24 -25.72
N ASP A 86 22.53 1.12 -25.17
CA ASP A 86 23.84 0.56 -25.51
C ASP A 86 23.93 0.13 -27.00
N ALA A 87 22.79 -0.23 -27.61
CA ALA A 87 22.70 -0.70 -28.99
C ALA A 87 22.36 0.41 -30.02
N GLY A 88 22.48 1.69 -29.65
CA GLY A 88 22.28 2.83 -30.57
C GLY A 88 21.06 3.71 -30.26
N GLY A 89 20.50 3.59 -29.06
CA GLY A 89 19.43 4.45 -28.53
C GLY A 89 18.08 3.76 -28.43
N PHE A 90 17.31 4.06 -27.39
CA PHE A 90 15.91 3.62 -27.27
C PHE A 90 14.96 4.66 -27.90
N ARG A 91 14.04 4.19 -28.76
CA ARG A 91 12.98 5.02 -29.34
C ARG A 91 11.61 4.40 -29.05
N PRO A 92 10.71 5.10 -28.34
CA PRO A 92 9.36 4.60 -28.15
C PRO A 92 8.59 4.63 -29.47
N ILE A 93 7.56 3.80 -29.57
CA ILE A 93 6.57 3.87 -30.66
C ILE A 93 5.82 5.22 -30.62
N SER A 94 5.09 5.54 -31.69
CA SER A 94 4.38 6.82 -31.80
C SER A 94 3.31 6.98 -30.70
N GLU A 95 2.90 8.21 -30.39
CA GLU A 95 1.83 8.46 -29.40
C GLU A 95 0.54 7.71 -29.77
N LYS A 96 0.22 7.60 -31.08
CA LYS A 96 -0.92 6.83 -31.56
C LYS A 96 -0.79 5.36 -31.18
N ASP A 97 0.34 4.74 -31.49
CA ASP A 97 0.53 3.31 -31.24
C ASP A 97 0.61 3.01 -29.72
N LEU A 98 1.21 3.92 -28.93
CA LEU A 98 1.16 3.86 -27.46
C LEU A 98 -0.29 3.89 -26.96
N PHE A 99 -1.12 4.80 -27.50
CA PHE A 99 -2.53 4.90 -27.12
C PHE A 99 -3.30 3.63 -27.47
N ASP A 100 -3.09 3.07 -28.67
CA ASP A 100 -3.76 1.85 -29.11
C ASP A 100 -3.38 0.63 -28.24
N CYS A 101 -2.12 0.56 -27.79
CA CYS A 101 -1.67 -0.46 -26.83
C CYS A 101 -2.31 -0.27 -25.44
N GLU A 102 -2.29 0.94 -24.89
CA GLU A 102 -2.84 1.25 -23.55
C GLU A 102 -4.37 1.04 -23.51
N TYR A 103 -5.06 1.41 -24.59
CA TYR A 103 -6.52 1.42 -24.68
C TYR A 103 -7.07 0.28 -25.54
N TRP A 104 -6.36 -0.85 -25.57
CA TRP A 104 -6.75 -2.02 -26.36
C TRP A 104 -8.19 -2.46 -26.04
N SER A 105 -9.02 -2.62 -27.08
CA SER A 105 -10.48 -2.75 -26.91
C SER A 105 -10.92 -3.97 -26.07
N LEU A 106 -10.15 -5.06 -26.08
CA LEU A 106 -10.46 -6.24 -25.25
C LEU A 106 -10.24 -5.97 -23.75
N GLU A 107 -9.27 -5.14 -23.39
CA GLU A 107 -9.08 -4.73 -21.99
C GLU A 107 -10.12 -3.68 -21.58
N GLN A 108 -10.50 -2.77 -22.47
CA GLN A 108 -11.63 -1.86 -22.28
C GLN A 108 -12.95 -2.62 -22.02
N ALA A 109 -13.19 -3.71 -22.75
CA ALA A 109 -14.38 -4.54 -22.57
C ALA A 109 -14.40 -5.29 -21.21
N LYS A 110 -13.23 -5.51 -20.60
CA LYS A 110 -13.09 -6.11 -19.27
C LYS A 110 -13.24 -5.12 -18.13
N LEU A 111 -13.30 -3.81 -18.40
CA LEU A 111 -13.55 -2.82 -17.36
C LEU A 111 -14.92 -3.10 -16.72
N GLY A 112 -14.87 -3.62 -15.48
CA GLY A 112 -16.07 -3.95 -14.72
C GLY A 112 -16.87 -2.70 -14.37
N LYS A 113 -18.20 -2.83 -14.30
CA LYS A 113 -19.12 -1.75 -13.90
C LYS A 113 -19.20 -1.54 -12.37
N GLY A 114 -18.29 -2.14 -11.60
CA GLY A 114 -18.30 -2.09 -10.14
C GLY A 114 -17.53 -0.88 -9.62
N ALA A 115 -18.07 -0.20 -8.61
CA ALA A 115 -17.29 0.75 -7.83
C ALA A 115 -16.11 0.01 -7.15
N PRO A 116 -14.93 0.65 -7.04
CA PRO A 116 -13.81 0.05 -6.31
C PRO A 116 -14.23 -0.23 -4.84
N PRO A 117 -13.69 -1.28 -4.20
CA PRO A 117 -13.91 -1.52 -2.78
C PRO A 117 -13.58 -0.27 -1.94
N LYS A 118 -14.35 -0.05 -0.88
CA LYS A 118 -14.30 1.18 -0.06
C LYS A 118 -12.90 1.51 0.48
N PHE A 119 -12.12 0.49 0.83
CA PHE A 119 -10.77 0.63 1.38
C PHE A 119 -9.69 0.15 0.41
N GLN A 120 -9.99 0.12 -0.90
CA GLN A 120 -8.98 -0.20 -1.91
C GLN A 120 -7.77 0.73 -1.79
N GLY A 121 -6.57 0.14 -1.86
CA GLY A 121 -5.31 0.87 -1.73
C GLY A 121 -5.00 1.40 -0.33
N LYS A 122 -5.82 1.07 0.68
CA LYS A 122 -5.58 1.47 2.08
C LYS A 122 -4.78 0.42 2.83
N ILE A 123 -3.86 0.91 3.66
CA ILE A 123 -3.02 0.11 4.55
C ILE A 123 -3.55 0.27 5.98
N VAL A 124 -3.99 -0.84 6.57
CA VAL A 124 -4.59 -0.88 7.91
C VAL A 124 -3.72 -1.72 8.83
N MET A 125 -3.22 -1.13 9.91
CA MET A 125 -2.49 -1.84 10.94
C MET A 125 -3.41 -2.15 12.12
N ILE A 126 -3.37 -3.40 12.60
CA ILE A 126 -4.17 -3.86 13.73
C ILE A 126 -3.24 -4.46 14.77
N THR A 127 -3.17 -3.84 15.96
CA THR A 127 -2.48 -4.44 17.12
C THR A 127 -3.38 -5.46 17.79
N GLY A 128 -2.81 -6.51 18.38
CA GLY A 128 -3.60 -7.66 18.84
C GLY A 128 -4.19 -8.44 17.67
N GLY A 129 -3.53 -8.41 16.50
CA GLY A 129 -4.10 -8.83 15.22
C GLY A 129 -4.34 -10.33 15.09
N SER A 130 -3.67 -11.16 15.91
CA SER A 130 -3.88 -12.61 15.98
C SER A 130 -5.04 -13.01 16.91
N GLY A 131 -5.51 -12.09 17.77
CA GLY A 131 -6.65 -12.31 18.65
C GLY A 131 -8.01 -12.30 17.92
N THR A 132 -9.07 -12.79 18.57
CA THR A 132 -10.40 -12.95 17.96
C THR A 132 -10.96 -11.65 17.36
N ILE A 133 -10.90 -10.55 18.11
CA ILE A 133 -11.44 -9.25 17.67
C ILE A 133 -10.54 -8.64 16.59
N GLY A 134 -9.22 -8.59 16.83
CA GLY A 134 -8.25 -8.04 15.89
C GLY A 134 -8.30 -8.75 14.53
N PHE A 135 -8.38 -10.07 14.54
CA PHE A 135 -8.50 -10.87 13.32
C PHE A 135 -9.83 -10.65 12.59
N ALA A 136 -10.94 -10.54 13.33
CA ALA A 136 -12.24 -10.24 12.73
C ALA A 136 -12.26 -8.86 12.04
N ILE A 137 -11.63 -7.85 12.67
CA ILE A 137 -11.45 -6.51 12.09
C ILE A 137 -10.60 -6.60 10.82
N ALA A 138 -9.46 -7.30 10.87
CA ALA A 138 -8.60 -7.47 9.72
C ALA A 138 -9.32 -8.14 8.54
N LYS A 139 -10.12 -9.18 8.82
CA LYS A 139 -10.94 -9.86 7.83
C LYS A 139 -12.00 -8.92 7.22
N ALA A 140 -12.61 -8.05 8.02
CA ALA A 140 -13.58 -7.08 7.53
C ALA A 140 -12.92 -6.03 6.61
N PHE A 141 -11.76 -5.49 6.98
CA PHE A 141 -11.01 -4.55 6.13
C PHE A 141 -10.50 -5.20 4.84
N SER A 142 -9.97 -6.43 4.93
CA SER A 142 -9.55 -7.22 3.77
C SER A 142 -10.69 -7.41 2.76
N LYS A 143 -11.90 -7.78 3.23
CA LYS A 143 -13.10 -7.88 2.39
C LYS A 143 -13.50 -6.56 1.72
N LEU A 144 -13.14 -5.43 2.31
CA LEU A 144 -13.40 -4.10 1.76
C LEU A 144 -12.22 -3.57 0.91
N GLY A 145 -11.24 -4.42 0.59
CA GLY A 145 -10.14 -4.15 -0.33
C GLY A 145 -8.87 -3.58 0.30
N ALA A 146 -8.82 -3.45 1.62
CA ALA A 146 -7.63 -2.96 2.30
C ALA A 146 -6.54 -4.04 2.37
N GLN A 147 -5.28 -3.61 2.38
CA GLN A 147 -4.18 -4.47 2.83
C GLN A 147 -4.01 -4.28 4.33
N THR A 148 -3.80 -5.37 5.04
CA THR A 148 -3.72 -5.34 6.51
C THR A 148 -2.36 -5.78 6.99
N ILE A 149 -1.90 -5.12 8.05
CA ILE A 149 -0.71 -5.44 8.82
C ILE A 149 -1.17 -5.91 10.19
N LEU A 150 -0.90 -7.16 10.53
CA LEU A 150 -1.19 -7.71 11.85
C LEU A 150 0.03 -7.57 12.76
N VAL A 151 -0.17 -6.93 13.92
CA VAL A 151 0.85 -6.77 14.94
C VAL A 151 0.39 -7.48 16.21
N ASP A 152 1.23 -8.36 16.73
CA ASP A 152 1.05 -9.09 17.98
C ASP A 152 2.42 -9.63 18.44
N LYS A 153 2.55 -10.12 19.66
CA LYS A 153 3.79 -10.79 20.11
C LYS A 153 3.87 -12.26 19.71
N ASP A 154 2.73 -12.91 19.45
CA ASP A 154 2.69 -14.33 19.04
C ASP A 154 2.88 -14.49 17.53
N GLU A 155 4.11 -14.80 17.12
CA GLU A 155 4.48 -14.97 15.71
C GLU A 155 3.73 -16.13 15.03
N ILE A 156 3.51 -17.24 15.73
CA ILE A 156 2.86 -18.42 15.16
C ILE A 156 1.40 -18.09 14.86
N ALA A 157 0.69 -17.50 15.83
CA ALA A 157 -0.70 -17.10 15.67
C ALA A 157 -0.87 -16.03 14.58
N LEU A 158 0.08 -15.10 14.46
CA LEU A 158 0.11 -14.10 13.39
C LEU A 158 0.24 -14.74 12.01
N LYS A 159 1.18 -15.67 11.84
CA LYS A 159 1.42 -16.36 10.58
C LYS A 159 0.19 -17.11 10.11
N GLU A 160 -0.49 -17.83 11.01
CA GLU A 160 -1.75 -18.51 10.71
C GLU A 160 -2.86 -17.53 10.33
N SER A 161 -2.95 -16.41 11.05
CA SER A 161 -3.96 -15.37 10.80
C SER A 161 -3.79 -14.75 9.41
N VAL A 162 -2.57 -14.34 9.05
CA VAL A 162 -2.28 -13.78 7.73
C VAL A 162 -2.52 -14.79 6.62
N ALA A 163 -2.15 -16.06 6.82
CA ALA A 163 -2.43 -17.12 5.86
C ALA A 163 -3.95 -17.26 5.56
N LYS A 164 -4.80 -17.08 6.57
CA LYS A 164 -6.27 -17.08 6.42
C LYS A 164 -6.82 -15.83 5.70
N LEU A 165 -6.11 -14.71 5.72
CA LEU A 165 -6.49 -13.49 4.98
C LEU A 165 -6.12 -13.56 3.51
N GLY A 166 -5.04 -14.27 3.17
CA GLY A 166 -4.56 -14.46 1.81
C GLY A 166 -3.45 -13.49 1.41
N VAL A 167 -3.25 -13.34 0.10
CA VAL A 167 -2.08 -12.63 -0.48
C VAL A 167 -2.17 -11.12 -0.26
N GLY A 168 -1.02 -10.52 0.09
CA GLY A 168 -0.86 -9.06 0.21
C GLY A 168 -0.88 -8.55 1.65
N HIS A 169 -1.42 -9.34 2.56
CA HIS A 169 -1.40 -9.05 4.00
C HIS A 169 -0.02 -9.39 4.60
N LYS A 170 0.37 -8.68 5.65
CA LYS A 170 1.65 -8.87 6.35
C LYS A 170 1.42 -9.00 7.85
N TYR A 171 2.39 -9.59 8.55
CA TYR A 171 2.45 -9.58 10.00
C TYR A 171 3.83 -9.19 10.50
N PHE A 172 3.89 -8.66 11.73
CA PHE A 172 5.13 -8.37 12.43
C PHE A 172 5.00 -8.77 13.90
N PRO A 173 5.87 -9.67 14.42
CA PRO A 173 5.86 -10.07 15.82
C PRO A 173 6.45 -8.95 16.68
N ILE A 174 5.61 -8.05 17.16
CA ILE A 174 6.02 -6.89 17.97
C ILE A 174 5.19 -6.89 19.26
N ASP A 175 5.88 -6.92 20.40
CA ASP A 175 5.26 -6.65 21.69
C ASP A 175 5.06 -5.15 21.85
N VAL A 176 3.79 -4.72 21.88
CA VAL A 176 3.40 -3.31 21.97
C VAL A 176 3.75 -2.67 23.32
N THR A 177 4.16 -3.44 24.32
CA THR A 177 4.61 -2.93 25.62
C THR A 177 6.06 -2.41 25.59
N HIS A 178 6.83 -2.76 24.54
CA HIS A 178 8.18 -2.24 24.37
C HIS A 178 8.17 -0.77 23.93
N SER A 179 9.12 0.00 24.47
CA SER A 179 9.24 1.44 24.21
C SER A 179 9.45 1.79 22.72
N ASP A 180 10.07 0.91 21.95
CA ASP A 180 10.34 1.11 20.51
C ASP A 180 9.30 0.45 19.58
N ALA A 181 8.25 -0.17 20.14
CA ALA A 181 7.28 -0.94 19.37
C ALA A 181 6.60 -0.11 18.27
N ALA A 182 6.26 1.15 18.56
CA ALA A 182 5.62 2.05 17.60
C ALA A 182 6.53 2.34 16.40
N ASN A 183 7.82 2.59 16.63
CA ASN A 183 8.79 2.85 15.56
C ASN A 183 8.97 1.60 14.69
N GLN A 184 9.12 0.42 15.30
CA GLN A 184 9.24 -0.84 14.57
C GLN A 184 8.02 -1.11 13.70
N ALA A 185 6.81 -0.91 14.24
CA ALA A 185 5.57 -1.12 13.51
C ALA A 185 5.44 -0.12 12.34
N MET A 186 5.78 1.15 12.56
CA MET A 186 5.74 2.17 11.51
C MET A 186 6.76 1.89 10.40
N LEU A 187 8.01 1.57 10.74
CA LEU A 187 9.04 1.20 9.76
C LEU A 187 8.62 -0.02 8.95
N ALA A 188 8.00 -1.02 9.60
CA ALA A 188 7.47 -2.18 8.92
C ALA A 188 6.40 -1.80 7.86
N ALA A 189 5.49 -0.88 8.18
CA ALA A 189 4.50 -0.39 7.23
C ALA A 189 5.12 0.43 6.08
N ILE A 190 6.07 1.32 6.37
CA ILE A 190 6.79 2.12 5.36
C ILE A 190 7.54 1.19 4.40
N ASN A 191 8.33 0.26 4.92
CA ASN A 191 9.19 -0.59 4.10
C ASN A 191 8.41 -1.58 3.23
N ASN A 192 7.18 -1.95 3.61
CA ASN A 192 6.39 -2.93 2.87
C ASN A 192 5.30 -2.31 2.00
N PHE A 193 4.78 -1.14 2.37
CA PHE A 193 3.61 -0.54 1.72
C PHE A 193 3.77 0.97 1.42
N GLY A 194 4.90 1.58 1.78
CA GLY A 194 5.15 3.00 1.61
C GLY A 194 4.47 3.89 2.65
N GLY A 195 3.74 3.32 3.61
CA GLY A 195 3.10 4.08 4.68
C GLY A 195 1.94 3.34 5.37
N LEU A 196 1.19 4.08 6.17
CA LEU A 196 0.04 3.62 6.93
C LEU A 196 -1.12 4.60 6.78
N ASP A 197 -2.33 4.12 6.51
CA ASP A 197 -3.54 4.96 6.44
C ASP A 197 -4.37 4.91 7.72
N ILE A 198 -4.49 3.72 8.33
CA ILE A 198 -5.39 3.48 9.47
C ILE A 198 -4.68 2.62 10.51
N LEU A 199 -4.66 3.09 11.75
CA LEU A 199 -4.22 2.32 12.91
C LEU A 199 -5.43 1.91 13.75
N ILE A 200 -5.53 0.62 14.05
CA ILE A 200 -6.48 0.05 15.00
C ILE A 200 -5.70 -0.43 16.22
N SER A 201 -5.72 0.38 17.28
CA SER A 201 -5.13 0.01 18.58
C SER A 201 -6.08 -0.94 19.32
N ASN A 202 -5.91 -2.23 19.11
CA ASN A 202 -6.78 -3.28 19.66
C ASN A 202 -6.07 -4.23 20.64
N ALA A 203 -4.74 -4.24 20.68
CA ALA A 203 -4.00 -5.02 21.68
C ALA A 203 -4.47 -4.67 23.11
N GLY A 204 -4.76 -5.71 23.88
CA GLY A 204 -5.29 -5.61 25.23
C GLY A 204 -5.35 -6.98 25.88
N ALA A 205 -4.96 -7.09 27.15
CA ALA A 205 -5.18 -8.29 27.94
C ALA A 205 -6.23 -8.01 29.02
N ALA A 206 -7.35 -8.72 28.97
CA ALA A 206 -8.36 -8.67 30.02
C ALA A 206 -7.89 -9.55 31.19
N HIS A 207 -7.71 -8.94 32.36
CA HIS A 207 -7.44 -9.65 33.60
C HIS A 207 -8.77 -9.84 34.34
N ALA A 208 -9.17 -11.09 34.57
CA ALA A 208 -10.42 -11.42 35.28
C ALA A 208 -10.11 -11.74 36.74
N GLY A 209 -10.71 -10.97 37.67
CA GLY A 209 -10.56 -11.19 39.10
C GLY A 209 -11.29 -10.12 39.93
N PRO A 210 -11.48 -10.33 41.25
CA PRO A 210 -12.07 -9.33 42.12
C PRO A 210 -11.19 -8.07 42.16
N MET A 211 -11.79 -6.90 41.92
CA MET A 211 -11.06 -5.61 41.91
C MET A 211 -10.32 -5.34 43.21
N LEU A 212 -10.84 -5.83 44.35
CA LEU A 212 -10.26 -5.66 45.68
C LEU A 212 -9.07 -6.59 45.98
N GLY A 213 -8.82 -7.59 45.11
CA GLY A 213 -7.76 -8.58 45.30
C GLY A 213 -6.61 -8.49 44.31
N ILE A 214 -6.63 -7.52 43.38
CA ILE A 214 -5.59 -7.37 42.37
C ILE A 214 -4.33 -6.76 42.99
N SER A 215 -3.18 -7.40 42.77
CA SER A 215 -1.90 -6.81 43.19
C SER A 215 -1.57 -5.58 42.35
N ASN A 216 -0.74 -4.67 42.87
CA ASN A 216 -0.26 -3.52 42.10
C ASN A 216 0.49 -3.94 40.82
N GLU A 217 1.12 -5.11 40.83
CA GLU A 217 1.81 -5.69 39.67
C GLU A 217 0.83 -6.15 38.60
N GLU A 218 -0.21 -6.91 38.97
CA GLU A 218 -1.28 -7.31 38.05
C GLU A 218 -2.06 -6.12 37.50
N LEU A 219 -2.30 -5.10 38.34
CA LEU A 219 -2.93 -3.86 37.93
C LEU A 219 -2.05 -3.12 36.90
N ARG A 220 -0.75 -3.00 37.16
CA ARG A 220 0.21 -2.37 36.25
C ARG A 220 0.31 -3.14 34.93
N ASN A 221 0.40 -4.45 34.98
CA ASN A 221 0.44 -5.31 33.79
C ASN A 221 -0.85 -5.17 32.97
N ALA A 222 -2.02 -5.09 33.62
CA ALA A 222 -3.28 -4.82 32.95
C ALA A 222 -3.27 -3.46 32.23
N PHE A 223 -2.83 -2.38 32.89
CA PHE A 223 -2.76 -1.05 32.28
C PHE A 223 -1.72 -0.94 31.15
N GLN A 224 -0.55 -1.55 31.32
CA GLN A 224 0.49 -1.59 30.27
C GLN A 224 0.03 -2.41 29.06
N SER A 225 -0.73 -3.49 29.28
CA SER A 225 -1.30 -4.29 28.19
C SER A 225 -2.43 -3.57 27.43
N LEU A 226 -3.12 -2.61 28.07
CA LEU A 226 -4.27 -1.88 27.52
C LEU A 226 -3.90 -0.60 26.74
N SER A 227 -2.62 -0.39 26.45
CA SER A 227 -2.17 0.72 25.59
C SER A 227 -2.56 2.12 26.10
N ILE A 228 -2.54 2.37 27.42
CA ILE A 228 -2.46 3.77 27.91
C ILE A 228 -0.99 4.17 27.78
N TRP A 229 -0.64 4.76 26.64
CA TRP A 229 0.66 5.41 26.43
C TRP A 229 0.79 6.56 27.43
N GLN A 230 1.32 6.29 28.62
CA GLN A 230 1.80 7.34 29.50
C GLN A 230 3.13 7.82 28.92
N GLU A 231 3.08 8.88 28.11
CA GLU A 231 4.22 9.78 27.99
C GLU A 231 4.47 10.39 29.38
N THR A 232 5.39 9.82 30.15
CA THR A 232 6.11 10.60 31.15
C THR A 232 7.01 11.56 30.39
N TYR A 233 6.57 12.82 30.31
CA TYR A 233 7.40 13.98 29.99
C TYR A 233 8.57 14.13 30.97
#